data_AF-A0A1V0UCP9-F1
#
_entry.id   AF-A0A1V0UCP9-F1
#
_cell.length_a   1.000
_cell.length_b   1.000
_cell.length_c   1.000
_cell.angle_alpha   90.00
_cell.angle_beta   90.00
_cell.angle_gamma   90.00
#
_symmetry.space_group_name_H-M   'P 1'
#
loop_
_entity.id
_entity.type
_entity.pdbx_description
1 polymer ?
#
loop_
_entity_poly.entity_id
_entity_poly.type
_entity_poly.pdbx_seq_one_letter_code
_entity_poly.pdbx_strand_id
1 'polypeptide(L)'
;MSDPTDLSQPDEALRQTRAIEEAGDLRQLLARIADRLTENLPDAAMRDVNRLAYARDYAENEHGRSTDLARAVERALLRQMPRIDDRAITRGEYALLLRARAGRTTRAERVAELQREAAQAYTAARPREDQALAAVVCARIDGNASA
;
A
#
# COMPACT_ATOMS: atom_id res chain seq x y z
N MET A 1 -29.12 -13.71 -7.09
CA MET A 1 -28.78 -13.73 -5.66
C MET A 1 -27.41 -14.37 -5.57
N SER A 2 -26.37 -13.58 -5.32
CA SER A 2 -25.00 -14.10 -5.21
C SER A 2 -24.81 -14.72 -3.82
N ASP A 3 -24.21 -15.90 -3.82
CA ASP A 3 -23.93 -16.74 -2.66
C ASP A 3 -22.93 -16.03 -1.71
N PRO A 4 -23.19 -15.92 -0.39
CA PRO A 4 -22.32 -15.23 0.56
C PRO A 4 -20.98 -15.93 0.85
N THR A 5 -20.67 -17.03 0.15
CA THR A 5 -19.41 -17.78 0.29
C THR A 5 -18.62 -17.77 -1.02
N ASP A 6 -18.49 -16.59 -1.63
CA ASP A 6 -17.70 -16.45 -2.85
C ASP A 6 -16.20 -16.61 -2.52
N LEU A 7 -15.60 -17.71 -2.99
CA LEU A 7 -14.18 -18.06 -2.84
C LEU A 7 -13.24 -16.97 -3.41
N SER A 8 -13.78 -15.97 -4.12
CA SER A 8 -13.07 -14.80 -4.63
C SER A 8 -12.60 -13.82 -3.55
N GLN A 9 -13.30 -13.74 -2.41
CA GLN A 9 -13.00 -12.80 -1.32
C GLN A 9 -11.66 -13.05 -0.61
N PRO A 10 -11.30 -14.29 -0.20
CA PRO A 10 -9.98 -14.54 0.42
C PRO A 10 -8.82 -14.26 -0.54
N ASP A 11 -8.97 -14.56 -1.83
CA ASP A 11 -7.96 -14.28 -2.86
C ASP A 11 -7.80 -12.78 -3.14
N GLU A 12 -8.87 -12.00 -3.00
CA GLU A 12 -8.81 -10.54 -3.12
C GLU A 12 -8.13 -9.91 -1.89
N ALA A 13 -8.45 -10.38 -0.69
CA ALA A 13 -7.80 -9.92 0.55
C ALA A 13 -6.30 -10.21 0.58
N LEU A 14 -5.87 -11.37 0.07
CA LEU A 14 -4.46 -11.72 -0.08
C LEU A 14 -3.75 -10.85 -1.12
N ARG A 15 -4.40 -10.58 -2.26
CA ARG A 15 -3.88 -9.65 -3.29
C ARG A 15 -3.74 -8.22 -2.76
N GLN A 16 -4.72 -7.75 -1.98
CA GLN A 16 -4.68 -6.43 -1.35
C GLN A 16 -3.57 -6.37 -0.29
N THR A 17 -3.43 -7.40 0.56
CA THR A 17 -2.37 -7.48 1.57
C THR A 17 -0.97 -7.46 0.92
N ARG A 18 -0.74 -8.26 -0.13
CA ARG A 18 0.52 -8.24 -0.88
C ARG A 18 0.80 -6.88 -1.50
N ALA A 19 -0.20 -6.23 -2.10
CA ALA A 19 -0.01 -4.90 -2.69
C ALA A 19 0.37 -3.84 -1.63
N ILE A 20 -0.13 -3.96 -0.40
CA ILE A 20 0.23 -3.09 0.72
C ILE A 20 1.64 -3.38 1.23
N GLU A 21 2.00 -4.66 1.37
CA GLU A 21 3.34 -5.09 1.77
C GLU A 21 4.39 -4.63 0.74
N GLU A 22 4.11 -4.86 -0.55
CA GLU A 22 4.92 -4.35 -1.66
C GLU A 22 5.01 -2.82 -1.64
N ALA A 23 3.91 -2.10 -1.35
CA ALA A 23 3.94 -0.64 -1.24
C ALA A 23 4.77 -0.14 -0.05
N GLY A 24 4.70 -0.82 1.10
CA GLY A 24 5.51 -0.53 2.29
C GLY A 24 7.01 -0.73 2.03
N ASP A 25 7.36 -1.86 1.40
CA ASP A 25 8.73 -2.18 1.01
C ASP A 25 9.29 -1.14 0.01
N LEU A 26 8.49 -0.75 -0.99
CA LEU A 26 8.87 0.29 -1.95
C LEU A 26 9.13 1.64 -1.29
N ARG A 27 8.33 2.06 -0.30
CA ARG A 27 8.57 3.30 0.44
C ARG A 27 9.89 3.24 1.21
N GLN A 28 10.19 2.10 1.82
CA GLN A 28 11.46 1.90 2.52
C GLN A 28 12.66 1.90 1.57
N LEU A 29 12.54 1.27 0.40
CA LEU A 29 13.56 1.29 -0.65
C LEU A 29 13.81 2.72 -1.17
N LEU A 30 12.76 3.51 -1.44
CA LEU A 30 12.89 4.90 -1.87
C LEU A 30 13.59 5.77 -0.80
N ALA A 31 13.26 5.57 0.48
CA ALA A 31 13.91 6.27 1.59
C ALA A 31 15.41 5.91 1.68
N ARG A 32 15.75 4.62 1.60
CA ARG A 32 17.16 4.16 1.61
C ARG A 32 17.96 4.71 0.43
N ILE A 33 17.38 4.80 -0.77
CA ILE A 33 18.02 5.43 -1.93
C ILE A 33 18.27 6.92 -1.64
N ALA A 34 17.29 7.62 -1.06
CA ALA A 34 17.44 9.03 -0.71
C ALA A 34 18.56 9.27 0.31
N ASP A 35 18.66 8.42 1.32
CA ASP A 35 19.74 8.48 2.32
C ASP A 35 21.10 8.32 1.65
N ARG A 36 21.23 7.31 0.78
CA ARG A 36 22.45 7.05 0.02
C ARG A 36 22.86 8.21 -0.88
N LEU A 37 21.90 8.84 -1.55
CA LEU A 37 22.14 10.02 -2.39
C LEU A 37 22.59 11.24 -1.58
N THR A 38 22.08 11.39 -0.35
CA THR A 38 22.47 12.46 0.58
C THR A 38 23.89 12.24 1.11
N GLU A 39 24.27 10.98 1.38
CA GLU A 39 25.60 10.62 1.87
C GLU A 39 26.68 10.69 0.78
N ASN A 40 26.35 10.39 -0.48
CA ASN A 40 27.35 10.21 -1.54
C ASN A 40 27.29 11.31 -2.60
N LEU A 41 28.09 12.35 -2.37
CA LEU A 41 28.23 13.52 -3.25
C LEU A 41 26.89 14.21 -3.51
N PRO A 42 26.25 14.79 -2.47
CA PRO A 42 24.93 15.38 -2.60
C PRO A 42 24.87 16.48 -3.66
N ASP A 43 25.95 17.24 -3.85
CA ASP A 43 26.04 18.33 -4.84
C ASP A 43 26.31 17.84 -6.27
N ALA A 44 26.62 16.56 -6.46
CA ALA A 44 26.85 16.02 -7.80
C ALA A 44 25.55 16.01 -8.61
N ALA A 45 25.67 16.17 -9.92
CA ALA A 45 24.55 16.08 -10.83
C ALA A 45 23.90 14.68 -10.76
N MET A 46 22.57 14.66 -10.62
CA MET A 46 21.78 13.46 -10.74
C MET A 46 21.38 13.28 -12.21
N ARG A 47 21.62 12.08 -12.75
CA ARG A 47 21.35 11.72 -14.15
C ARG A 47 20.38 10.54 -14.21
N ASP A 48 19.66 10.38 -15.32
CA ASP A 48 18.72 9.25 -15.45
C ASP A 48 19.43 7.89 -15.38
N VAL A 49 20.68 7.79 -15.85
CA VAL A 49 21.51 6.60 -15.67
C VAL A 49 21.73 6.24 -14.20
N ASN A 50 21.88 7.24 -13.31
CA ASN A 50 21.99 7.02 -11.87
C ASN A 50 20.65 6.55 -11.30
N ARG A 51 19.54 7.16 -11.72
CA ARG A 51 18.19 6.75 -11.31
C ARG A 51 17.92 5.28 -11.65
N LEU A 52 18.26 4.85 -12.87
CA LEU A 52 18.14 3.46 -13.31
C LEU A 52 19.05 2.53 -12.50
N ALA A 53 20.31 2.91 -12.30
CA ALA A 53 21.27 2.12 -11.53
C ALA A 53 20.81 1.92 -10.08
N TYR A 54 20.40 2.99 -9.39
CA TYR A 54 19.92 2.87 -8.00
C TYR A 54 18.66 2.01 -7.88
N ALA A 55 17.69 2.15 -8.80
CA ALA A 55 16.49 1.32 -8.77
C ALA A 55 16.82 -0.17 -8.92
N ARG A 56 17.72 -0.49 -9.85
CA ARG A 56 18.18 -1.86 -10.10
C ARG A 56 18.98 -2.41 -8.91
N ASP A 57 19.99 -1.68 -8.46
CA ASP A 57 20.90 -2.11 -7.40
C ASP A 57 20.12 -2.41 -6.12
N TYR A 58 19.19 -1.54 -5.73
CA TYR A 58 18.39 -1.76 -4.53
C TYR A 58 17.41 -2.91 -4.68
N ALA A 59 16.78 -3.09 -5.85
CA ALA A 59 15.89 -4.21 -6.09
C ALA A 59 16.64 -5.56 -6.10
N GLU A 60 17.81 -5.62 -6.74
CA GLU A 60 18.66 -6.83 -6.77
C GLU A 60 19.26 -7.15 -5.39
N ASN A 61 19.64 -6.13 -4.61
CA ASN A 61 20.18 -6.34 -3.26
C ASN A 61 19.12 -6.87 -2.28
N GLU A 62 17.86 -6.44 -2.43
CA GLU A 62 16.77 -6.88 -1.55
C GLU A 62 16.22 -8.27 -1.94
N HIS A 63 16.04 -8.53 -3.24
CA HIS A 63 15.32 -9.73 -3.72
C HIS A 63 16.19 -10.72 -4.50
N GLY A 64 17.51 -10.54 -4.45
CA GLY A 64 18.47 -11.35 -5.16
C GLY A 64 18.65 -10.94 -6.63
N ARG A 65 19.85 -11.19 -7.14
CA ARG A 65 20.25 -10.80 -8.50
C ARG A 65 19.45 -11.55 -9.56
N SER A 66 18.99 -10.81 -10.58
CA SER A 66 18.32 -11.35 -11.78
C SER A 66 17.03 -12.15 -11.50
N THR A 67 16.43 -12.05 -10.31
CA THR A 67 15.16 -12.70 -10.01
C THR A 67 13.99 -11.94 -10.65
N ASP A 68 12.89 -12.63 -10.93
CA ASP A 68 11.69 -11.98 -11.48
C ASP A 68 11.07 -11.00 -10.47
N LEU A 69 11.21 -11.29 -9.16
CA LEU A 69 10.81 -10.38 -8.09
C LEU A 69 11.63 -9.09 -8.11
N ALA A 70 12.97 -9.18 -8.20
CA ALA A 70 13.83 -8.00 -8.31
C ALA A 70 13.44 -7.14 -9.54
N ARG A 71 13.17 -7.75 -10.70
CA ARG A 71 12.71 -7.02 -11.90
C ARG A 71 11.32 -6.39 -11.73
N ALA A 72 10.43 -7.02 -10.97
CA ALA A 72 9.11 -6.46 -10.67
C ALA A 72 9.25 -5.23 -9.75
N VAL A 73 10.08 -5.34 -8.71
CA VAL A 73 10.36 -4.27 -7.75
C VAL A 73 11.12 -3.12 -8.41
N GLU A 74 12.12 -3.38 -9.24
CA GLU A 74 12.81 -2.36 -10.04
C GLU A 74 11.82 -1.55 -10.87
N ARG A 75 10.93 -2.22 -11.61
CA ARG A 75 9.89 -1.53 -12.40
C ARG A 75 8.91 -0.76 -11.53
N ALA A 76 8.59 -1.24 -10.33
CA ALA A 76 7.74 -0.54 -9.39
C ALA A 76 8.44 0.72 -8.82
N LEU A 77 9.71 0.63 -8.44
CA LEU A 77 10.54 1.75 -8.03
C LEU A 77 10.61 2.81 -9.14
N LEU A 78 10.93 2.42 -10.37
CA LEU A 78 11.05 3.35 -11.49
C LEU A 78 9.74 4.09 -11.80
N ARG A 79 8.58 3.46 -11.56
CA ARG A 79 7.28 4.13 -11.68
C ARG A 79 7.05 5.18 -10.59
N GLN A 80 7.65 5.01 -9.41
CA GLN A 80 7.53 5.95 -8.30
C GLN A 80 8.61 7.04 -8.31
N MET A 81 9.80 6.71 -8.80
CA MET A 81 10.93 7.63 -8.87
C MET A 81 10.66 8.72 -9.92
N PRO A 82 10.76 10.02 -9.55
CA PRO A 82 10.60 11.12 -10.49
C PRO A 82 11.55 10.98 -11.69
N ARG A 83 11.07 11.28 -12.89
CA ARG A 83 11.96 11.39 -14.06
C ARG A 83 12.82 12.64 -13.93
N ILE A 84 14.01 12.55 -14.51
CA ILE A 84 14.93 13.66 -14.58
C ILE A 84 14.77 14.23 -15.99
N ASP A 85 14.14 15.39 -16.07
CA ASP A 85 13.99 16.13 -17.32
C ASP A 85 15.26 16.95 -17.61
N ASP A 86 15.23 17.86 -18.59
CA ASP A 86 16.41 18.65 -19.01
C ASP A 86 16.95 19.61 -17.92
N ARG A 87 16.23 19.76 -16.80
CA ARG A 87 16.70 20.56 -15.66
C ARG A 87 17.82 19.81 -14.93
N ALA A 88 18.96 20.48 -14.77
CA ALA A 88 20.01 20.03 -13.86
C ALA A 88 19.49 20.03 -12.40
N ILE A 89 19.48 18.85 -11.79
CA ILE A 89 19.15 18.63 -10.38
C ILE A 89 20.31 17.87 -9.73
N THR A 90 20.63 18.23 -8.49
CA THR A 90 21.64 17.56 -7.69
C THR A 90 21.10 16.27 -7.07
N ARG A 91 22.00 15.39 -6.60
CA ARG A 91 21.61 14.17 -5.87
C ARG A 91 20.87 14.48 -4.58
N GLY A 92 21.27 15.52 -3.85
CA GLY A 92 20.61 15.96 -2.63
C GLY A 92 19.19 16.48 -2.88
N GLU A 93 19.00 17.30 -3.92
CA GLU A 93 17.66 17.75 -4.31
C GLU A 93 16.78 16.56 -4.76
N TYR A 94 17.35 15.62 -5.51
CA TYR A 94 16.62 14.42 -5.92
C TYR A 94 16.24 13.55 -4.71
N ALA A 95 17.10 13.44 -3.70
CA ALA A 95 16.82 12.74 -2.46
C ALA A 95 15.61 13.34 -1.72
N LEU A 96 15.45 14.67 -1.71
CA LEU A 96 14.26 15.32 -1.14
C LEU A 96 12.98 14.91 -1.86
N LEU A 97 13.02 14.81 -3.20
CA LEU A 97 11.88 14.33 -3.99
C LEU A 97 11.53 12.88 -3.67
N LEU A 98 12.53 12.02 -3.50
CA LEU A 98 12.33 10.62 -3.12
C LEU A 98 11.73 10.49 -1.71
N ARG A 99 12.21 11.26 -0.73
CA ARG A 99 11.64 11.29 0.62
C ARG A 99 10.19 11.77 0.62
N ALA A 100 9.89 12.81 -0.17
CA ALA A 100 8.52 13.27 -0.35
C ALA A 100 7.63 12.20 -0.99
N ARG A 101 8.18 11.31 -1.84
CA ARG A 101 7.44 10.17 -2.41
C ARG A 101 7.27 9.04 -1.39
N ALA A 102 8.31 8.72 -0.64
CA ALA A 102 8.31 7.71 0.40
C ALA A 102 7.35 8.05 1.56
N GLY A 103 7.13 9.33 1.83
CA GLY A 103 6.17 9.78 2.86
C GLY A 103 4.70 9.78 2.42
N ARG A 104 4.38 9.58 1.14
CA ARG A 104 2.99 9.61 0.64
C ARG A 104 2.35 8.23 0.71
N THR A 105 1.18 8.16 1.33
CA THR A 105 0.30 6.99 1.27
C THR A 105 -0.19 6.78 -0.16
N THR A 106 -0.14 5.55 -0.65
CA THR A 106 -0.66 5.17 -1.96
C THR A 106 -2.18 5.07 -1.94
N ARG A 107 -2.81 5.12 -3.12
CA ARG A 107 -4.25 4.89 -3.26
C ARG A 107 -4.65 3.51 -2.74
N ALA A 108 -3.82 2.48 -2.99
CA ALA A 108 -4.09 1.11 -2.54
C ALA A 108 -4.08 1.03 -1.00
N GLU A 109 -3.08 1.62 -0.35
CA GLU A 109 -3.01 1.70 1.12
C GLU A 109 -4.21 2.47 1.70
N ARG A 110 -4.64 3.57 1.08
CA ARG A 110 -5.83 4.31 1.53
C ARG A 110 -7.12 3.52 1.35
N VAL A 111 -7.26 2.79 0.24
CA VAL A 111 -8.41 1.89 0.03
C VAL A 111 -8.43 0.77 1.07
N ALA A 112 -7.28 0.18 1.36
CA ALA A 112 -7.16 -0.86 2.38
C ALA A 112 -7.45 -0.34 3.79
N GLU A 113 -7.02 0.88 4.11
CA GLU A 113 -7.39 1.56 5.34
C GLU A 113 -8.91 1.74 5.45
N LEU A 114 -9.55 2.25 4.41
CA LEU A 114 -11.02 2.41 4.37
C LEU A 114 -11.75 1.06 4.48
N GLN A 115 -11.21 -0.01 3.87
CA GLN A 115 -11.78 -1.35 3.99
C GLN A 115 -11.66 -1.89 5.43
N ARG A 116 -10.54 -1.62 6.12
CA ARG A 116 -10.38 -1.96 7.55
C ARG A 116 -11.34 -1.18 8.43
N GLU A 117 -11.46 0.12 8.20
CA GLU A 117 -12.43 0.98 8.90
C GLU A 117 -13.86 0.47 8.70
N ALA A 118 -14.23 0.12 7.45
CA ALA A 118 -15.54 -0.44 7.13
C ALA A 118 -15.78 -1.79 7.83
N ALA A 119 -14.80 -2.71 7.80
CA ALA A 119 -14.89 -4.00 8.48
C ALA A 119 -15.08 -3.84 9.99
N GLN A 120 -14.33 -2.93 10.62
CA GLN A 120 -14.48 -2.61 12.03
C GLN A 120 -15.86 -2.01 12.35
N ALA A 121 -16.37 -1.12 11.49
CA ALA A 121 -17.70 -0.54 11.63
C ALA A 121 -18.80 -1.61 11.55
N TYR A 122 -18.69 -2.55 10.60
CA TYR A 122 -19.60 -3.69 10.50
C TYR A 122 -19.54 -4.59 11.74
N THR A 123 -18.35 -4.95 12.21
CA THR A 123 -18.19 -5.74 13.44
C THR A 123 -18.79 -5.03 14.65
N ALA A 124 -18.63 -3.71 14.76
CA ALA A 124 -19.18 -2.92 15.85
C ALA A 124 -20.71 -2.71 15.77
N ALA A 125 -21.32 -2.79 14.58
CA ALA A 125 -22.76 -2.67 14.38
C ALA A 125 -23.52 -3.97 14.68
N ARG A 126 -22.87 -5.13 14.48
CA ARG A 126 -23.47 -6.46 14.66
C ARG A 126 -24.17 -6.68 16.02
N PRO A 127 -23.62 -6.26 17.18
CA PRO A 127 -24.31 -6.42 18.46
C PRO A 127 -25.61 -5.59 18.57
N ARG A 128 -25.73 -4.47 17.85
CA ARG A 128 -26.94 -3.64 17.84
C ARG A 128 -28.04 -4.26 16.98
N GLU A 129 -27.65 -4.86 15.86
CA GLU A 129 -28.58 -5.61 15.01
C GLU A 129 -29.12 -6.83 15.75
N ASP A 130 -28.26 -7.60 16.43
CA ASP A 130 -28.68 -8.76 17.23
C ASP A 130 -29.66 -8.35 18.36
N GLN A 131 -29.41 -7.21 19.02
CA GLN A 131 -30.32 -6.64 20.02
C GLN A 131 -31.65 -6.17 19.43
N ALA A 132 -31.63 -5.52 18.26
CA ALA A 132 -32.84 -5.08 17.57
C ALA A 132 -33.69 -6.28 17.12
N LEU A 133 -33.05 -7.33 16.62
CA LEU A 133 -33.73 -8.56 16.20
C LEU A 133 -34.35 -9.29 17.39
N ALA A 134 -33.63 -9.38 18.51
CA ALA A 134 -34.16 -9.93 19.76
C ALA A 134 -35.38 -9.15 20.26
N ALA A 135 -35.34 -7.81 20.22
CA ALA A 135 -36.46 -6.95 20.60
C ALA A 135 -37.69 -7.17 19.71
N VAL A 136 -37.51 -7.31 18.40
CA VAL A 136 -38.61 -7.60 17.45
C VAL A 136 -39.21 -8.99 17.70
N VAL A 137 -38.39 -10.00 18.01
CA VAL A 137 -38.87 -11.35 18.35
C VAL A 137 -39.69 -11.33 19.65
N CYS A 138 -39.18 -10.68 20.70
CA CYS A 138 -39.92 -10.51 21.96
C CYS A 138 -41.27 -9.80 21.74
N ALA A 139 -41.27 -8.68 21.02
CA ALA A 139 -42.50 -7.94 20.71
C ALA A 139 -43.54 -8.79 19.94
N ARG A 140 -43.08 -9.68 19.05
CA ARG A 140 -43.96 -10.61 18.32
C ARG A 140 -44.53 -11.72 19.22
N ILE A 141 -43.74 -12.21 20.18
CA ILE A 141 -44.20 -13.22 21.15
C ILE A 141 -45.23 -12.59 22.09
N ASP A 142 -44.94 -11.41 22.63
CA ASP A 142 -45.83 -10.71 23.57
C ASP A 142 -47.14 -10.24 22.90
N GLY A 143 -47.05 -9.78 21.64
CA GLY A 143 -48.21 -9.42 20.84
C GLY A 143 -49.11 -10.60 20.48
N ASN A 144 -48.55 -11.81 20.30
CA ASN A 144 -49.31 -13.03 20.05
C ASN A 144 -49.89 -13.66 21.33
N ALA A 145 -49.33 -13.36 22.52
CA ALA A 145 -49.84 -13.85 23.81
C ALA A 145 -51.03 -13.03 24.35
N SER A 146 -51.31 -11.87 23.74
CA SER A 146 -52.36 -10.94 24.14
C SER A 146 -53.64 -11.01 23.27
N ALA A 147 -53.73 -12.00 22.37
CA ALA A 147 -54.86 -12.26 21.47
C ALA A 147 -55.51 -13.61 21.81
#